data_AF-A0A942ZBA8-F1
#
_entry.id   AF-A0A942ZBA8-F1
#
_cell.length_a   1.000
_cell.length_b   1.000
_cell.length_c   1.000
_cell.angle_alpha   90.00
_cell.angle_beta   90.00
_cell.angle_gamma   90.00
#
_symmetry.space_group_name_H-M   'P 1'
#
loop_
_entity.id
_entity.type
_entity.pdbx_description
1 polymer ?
#
loop_
_entity_poly.entity_id
_entity_poly.type
_entity_poly.pdbx_seq_one_letter_code
_entity_poly.pdbx_strand_id
1 'polypeptide(L)'
;MEFFVENINLLLFLPLIVCAILGFNGLISNRVEKNTLFSISIAVALICLIFAGAAFDYSVFNNMSVSSNFPWLALDNINFYLGTYLDKISVSFLLGSGVLCVLLQVFAFLKLKDTPDFNRLLLYLNLFYFALNGIFISPNIFQSYLFFEIVGVAAYLLINFDFSNRDESKAAIKSFVFNRIGDLTLLFCVLTILYYAVVYNQLTDANSLSYTNMNNVSASINSLMSEPLFVFFCSILMFVIVMKFMQAFIYLTFEPKENTLLSKVILFQNAMITLAGVYLFMRLNPFFVDLGFDWVWTLLVLALMFLTLGVLNKLFIPFCKMMGWIEKYVVESVINFAELLIRAFSYICTKLQAGNFQSYLIYSLIGLVLIFAFVLIFYVLLIKV
;
A
#
# COMPACT_ATOMS: atom_id res chain seq x y z
N MET A 1 35.69 -12.93 -1.13
CA MET A 1 34.33 -13.21 -0.62
C MET A 1 34.07 -12.53 0.71
N GLU A 2 35.01 -12.59 1.68
CA GLU A 2 34.90 -11.88 2.97
C GLU A 2 34.60 -10.38 2.82
N PHE A 3 35.26 -9.69 1.88
CA PHE A 3 34.99 -8.28 1.58
C PHE A 3 33.51 -7.94 1.33
N PHE A 4 32.79 -8.80 0.60
CA PHE A 4 31.37 -8.57 0.27
C PHE A 4 30.47 -8.73 1.49
N VAL A 5 30.86 -9.61 2.41
CA VAL A 5 30.11 -9.92 3.63
C VAL A 5 30.36 -8.85 4.70
N GLU A 6 31.60 -8.40 4.86
CA GLU A 6 31.93 -7.30 5.77
C GLU A 6 31.31 -5.97 5.35
N ASN A 7 31.21 -5.71 4.04
CA ASN A 7 30.66 -4.46 3.51
C ASN A 7 29.20 -4.59 3.06
N ILE A 8 28.44 -5.52 3.64
CA ILE A 8 27.04 -5.75 3.25
C ILE A 8 26.16 -4.50 3.44
N ASN A 9 26.52 -3.62 4.38
CA ASN A 9 25.78 -2.38 4.63
C ASN A 9 25.68 -1.51 3.37
N LEU A 10 26.60 -1.67 2.40
CA LEU A 10 26.53 -1.01 1.10
C LEU A 10 25.27 -1.40 0.30
N LEU A 11 24.77 -2.63 0.42
CA LEU A 11 23.51 -3.05 -0.24
C LEU A 11 22.31 -2.20 0.20
N LEU A 12 22.34 -1.74 1.45
CA LEU A 12 21.33 -0.86 2.01
C LEU A 12 21.58 0.59 1.55
N PHE A 13 22.79 1.12 1.73
CA PHE A 13 23.02 2.55 1.49
C PHE A 13 23.15 2.95 0.01
N LEU A 14 23.57 2.06 -0.88
CA LEU A 14 23.76 2.40 -2.30
C LEU A 14 22.47 2.88 -2.99
N PRO A 15 21.32 2.17 -2.90
CA PRO A 15 20.06 2.67 -3.46
C PRO A 15 19.60 4.00 -2.83
N LEU A 16 19.90 4.20 -1.54
CA LEU A 16 19.58 5.46 -0.83
C LEU A 16 20.41 6.63 -1.37
N ILE A 17 21.70 6.42 -1.65
CA ILE A 17 22.57 7.43 -2.25
C ILE A 17 22.05 7.83 -3.64
N VAL A 18 21.63 6.86 -4.46
CA VAL A 18 21.01 7.14 -5.76
C VAL A 18 19.72 7.94 -5.58
N CYS A 19 18.86 7.56 -4.63
CA CYS A 19 17.65 8.31 -4.30
C CYS A 19 17.96 9.76 -3.91
N ALA A 20 19.01 9.99 -3.12
CA ALA A 20 19.45 11.33 -2.74
C ALA A 20 19.94 12.12 -3.96
N ILE A 21 20.77 11.52 -4.83
CA ILE A 21 21.25 12.17 -6.06
C ILE A 21 20.07 12.58 -6.96
N LEU A 22 19.09 11.69 -7.14
CA LEU A 22 17.89 11.96 -7.92
C LEU A 22 17.03 13.07 -7.30
N GLY A 23 16.87 13.04 -5.97
CA GLY A 23 16.12 14.04 -5.22
C GLY A 23 16.74 15.43 -5.30
N PHE A 24 18.04 15.55 -5.06
CA PHE A 24 18.77 16.82 -5.17
C PHE A 24 18.77 17.36 -6.59
N ASN A 25 18.93 16.51 -7.62
CA ASN A 25 18.81 16.96 -9.01
C ASN A 25 17.42 17.52 -9.32
N GLY A 26 16.36 16.89 -8.80
CA GLY A 26 14.98 17.38 -8.92
C GLY A 26 14.77 18.74 -8.26
N LEU A 27 15.36 18.97 -7.09
CA LEU A 27 15.24 20.24 -6.33
C LEU A 27 15.99 21.41 -6.98
N ILE A 28 17.17 21.16 -7.58
CA ILE A 28 18.09 22.24 -7.97
C ILE A 28 17.80 22.82 -9.36
N SER A 29 17.34 21.99 -10.33
CA SER A 29 16.69 22.39 -11.60
C SER A 29 16.72 21.30 -12.70
N ASN A 30 16.78 20.00 -12.36
CA ASN A 30 16.90 18.91 -13.34
C ASN A 30 18.03 19.10 -14.37
N ARG A 31 19.21 19.55 -13.93
CA ARG A 31 20.34 19.85 -14.85
C ARG A 31 20.96 18.60 -15.47
N VAL A 32 20.88 17.47 -14.77
CA VAL A 32 21.47 16.21 -15.21
C VAL A 32 20.53 15.48 -16.17
N GLU A 33 21.06 14.99 -17.28
CA GLU A 33 20.29 14.27 -18.30
C GLU A 33 19.68 12.98 -17.76
N LYS A 34 18.43 12.69 -18.17
CA LYS A 34 17.68 11.49 -17.77
C LYS A 34 18.45 10.18 -18.02
N ASN A 35 19.18 10.08 -19.13
CA ASN A 35 19.96 8.89 -19.49
C ASN A 35 21.10 8.62 -18.50
N THR A 36 21.77 9.67 -18.04
CA THR A 36 22.89 9.55 -17.08
C THR A 36 22.40 9.16 -15.69
N LEU A 37 21.25 9.69 -15.28
CA LEU A 37 20.60 9.30 -14.02
C LEU A 37 20.15 7.84 -14.04
N PHE A 38 19.58 7.41 -15.16
CA PHE A 38 19.23 6.01 -15.36
C PHE A 38 20.45 5.10 -15.33
N SER A 39 21.56 5.47 -16.01
CA SER A 39 22.78 4.66 -16.03
C SER A 39 23.39 4.52 -14.64
N ILE A 40 23.36 5.58 -13.81
CA ILE A 40 23.79 5.52 -12.40
C ILE A 40 22.89 4.57 -11.60
N SER A 41 21.57 4.71 -11.74
CA SER A 41 20.60 3.86 -11.02
C SER A 41 20.75 2.38 -11.36
N ILE A 42 20.84 2.05 -12.66
CA ILE A 42 20.96 0.65 -13.08
C ILE A 42 22.33 0.06 -12.72
N ALA A 43 23.41 0.86 -12.80
CA ALA A 43 24.73 0.41 -12.37
C ALA A 43 24.73 0.06 -10.88
N VAL A 44 24.10 0.89 -10.04
CA VAL A 44 23.97 0.61 -8.61
C VAL A 44 23.10 -0.62 -8.35
N ALA A 45 21.98 -0.79 -9.05
CA ALA A 45 21.15 -1.98 -8.92
C ALA A 45 21.90 -3.27 -9.31
N LEU A 46 22.73 -3.21 -10.36
CA LEU A 46 23.59 -4.31 -10.77
C LEU A 46 24.70 -4.59 -9.77
N ILE A 47 25.33 -3.56 -9.19
CA ILE A 47 26.31 -3.73 -8.12
C ILE A 47 25.66 -4.42 -6.91
N CYS A 48 24.48 -3.97 -6.48
CA CYS A 48 23.72 -4.62 -5.42
C CYS A 48 23.41 -6.09 -5.77
N LEU A 49 23.00 -6.38 -7.01
CA LEU A 49 22.75 -7.76 -7.44
C LEU A 49 24.01 -8.64 -7.37
N ILE A 50 25.17 -8.11 -7.77
CA ILE A 50 26.46 -8.81 -7.68
C ILE A 50 26.83 -9.06 -6.21
N PHE A 51 26.64 -8.07 -5.33
CA PHE A 51 26.86 -8.23 -3.89
C PHE A 51 25.95 -9.30 -3.30
N ALA A 52 24.66 -9.30 -3.64
CA ALA A 52 23.71 -10.31 -3.19
C ALA A 52 24.07 -11.72 -3.71
N GLY A 53 24.54 -11.83 -4.95
CA GLY A 53 25.01 -13.09 -5.54
C GLY A 53 26.26 -13.64 -4.87
N ALA A 54 27.24 -12.77 -4.62
CA ALA A 54 28.45 -13.15 -3.89
C ALA A 54 28.13 -13.57 -2.44
N ALA A 55 27.22 -12.86 -1.78
CA ALA A 55 26.74 -13.24 -0.46
C ALA A 55 26.01 -14.59 -0.48
N PHE A 56 25.24 -14.88 -1.53
CA PHE A 56 24.50 -16.14 -1.66
C PHE A 56 25.45 -17.32 -1.80
N ASP A 57 26.39 -17.20 -2.72
CA ASP A 57 27.44 -18.18 -2.95
C ASP A 57 28.19 -18.49 -1.66
N TYR A 58 28.63 -17.46 -0.95
CA TYR A 58 29.29 -17.61 0.35
C TYR A 58 28.41 -18.29 1.41
N SER A 59 27.12 -17.91 1.50
CA SER A 59 26.17 -18.48 2.47
C SER A 59 25.85 -19.96 2.22
N VAL A 60 25.86 -20.39 0.95
CA VAL A 60 25.60 -21.78 0.55
C VAL A 60 26.79 -22.66 0.89
N PHE A 61 28.02 -22.20 0.63
CA PHE A 61 29.22 -23.01 0.82
C PHE A 61 29.73 -23.05 2.28
N ASN A 62 29.58 -21.96 3.05
CA ASN A 62 30.18 -21.86 4.38
C ASN A 62 29.19 -21.92 5.55
N ASN A 63 27.89 -22.10 5.30
CA ASN A 63 26.84 -22.13 6.36
C ASN A 63 26.92 -20.97 7.37
N MET A 64 27.40 -19.80 6.95
CA MET A 64 27.63 -18.68 7.86
C MET A 64 26.36 -17.82 8.00
N SER A 65 26.00 -17.51 9.24
CA SER A 65 25.13 -16.39 9.60
C SER A 65 26.00 -15.24 10.07
N VAL A 66 25.95 -14.09 9.40
CA VAL A 66 26.72 -12.91 9.77
C VAL A 66 25.79 -11.87 10.37
N SER A 67 26.09 -11.47 11.60
CA SER A 67 25.39 -10.41 12.30
C SER A 67 26.35 -9.27 12.60
N SER A 68 25.96 -8.05 12.25
CA SER A 68 26.65 -6.84 12.68
C SER A 68 25.65 -5.89 13.29
N ASN A 69 25.74 -5.68 14.60
CA ASN A 69 24.78 -4.89 15.36
C ASN A 69 25.50 -3.70 16.01
N PHE A 70 24.93 -2.51 15.90
CA PHE A 70 25.35 -1.32 16.62
C PHE A 70 24.22 -0.86 17.55
N PRO A 71 24.55 -0.37 18.76
CA PRO A 71 23.55 0.17 19.66
C PRO A 71 22.97 1.47 19.09
N TRP A 72 21.66 1.53 18.92
CA TRP A 72 20.94 2.73 18.46
C TRP A 72 20.41 3.55 19.63
N LEU A 73 19.77 2.90 20.60
CA LEU A 73 19.21 3.55 21.79
C LEU A 73 19.42 2.64 23.00
N ALA A 74 20.14 3.15 24.00
CA ALA A 74 20.38 2.47 25.27
C ALA A 74 19.59 3.15 26.38
N LEU A 75 18.63 2.43 26.95
CA LEU A 75 17.89 2.76 28.15
C LEU A 75 18.36 1.83 29.27
N ASP A 76 18.16 2.22 30.53
CA ASP A 76 18.67 1.49 31.71
C ASP A 76 18.37 -0.02 31.69
N ASN A 77 17.24 -0.43 31.10
CA ASN A 77 16.81 -1.84 30.99
C ASN A 77 16.68 -2.35 29.54
N ILE A 78 16.90 -1.52 28.51
CA ILE A 78 16.61 -1.87 27.10
C ILE A 78 17.69 -1.32 26.17
N ASN A 79 18.34 -2.20 25.42
CA ASN A 79 19.22 -1.80 24.32
C ASN A 79 18.57 -2.11 22.97
N PHE A 80 18.17 -1.07 22.25
CA PHE A 80 17.79 -1.22 20.85
C PHE A 80 19.04 -1.28 19.98
N TYR A 81 19.22 -2.41 19.31
CA TYR A 81 20.26 -2.57 18.30
C TYR A 81 19.67 -2.30 16.92
N LEU A 82 20.43 -1.61 16.07
CA LEU A 82 20.21 -1.62 14.63
C LEU A 82 21.40 -2.31 14.00
N GLY A 83 21.21 -2.93 12.85
CA GLY A 83 22.27 -3.74 12.28
C GLY A 83 21.89 -4.45 11.03
N THR A 84 22.70 -5.45 10.71
CA THR A 84 22.51 -6.33 9.57
C THR A 84 22.62 -7.76 10.03
N TYR A 85 21.63 -8.57 9.66
CA TYR A 85 21.61 -10.00 9.88
C TYR A 85 21.43 -10.69 8.54
N LEU A 86 22.44 -11.48 8.18
CA LEU A 86 22.44 -12.27 6.97
C LEU A 86 22.46 -13.74 7.33
N ASP A 87 21.49 -14.44 6.79
CA ASP A 87 21.50 -15.88 6.67
C ASP A 87 21.05 -16.28 5.27
N LYS A 88 20.91 -17.59 5.06
CA LYS A 88 20.48 -18.15 3.78
C LYS A 88 19.12 -17.60 3.31
N ILE A 89 18.20 -17.37 4.25
CA ILE A 89 16.87 -16.83 3.94
C ILE A 89 17.02 -15.39 3.46
N SER A 90 17.62 -14.51 4.24
CA SER A 90 17.84 -13.09 3.87
C SER A 90 18.50 -12.96 2.51
N VAL A 91 19.57 -13.71 2.27
CA VAL A 91 20.35 -13.59 1.05
C VAL A 91 19.57 -14.09 -0.18
N SER A 92 18.75 -15.15 -0.04
CA SER A 92 17.89 -15.61 -1.13
C SER A 92 16.84 -14.56 -1.54
N PHE A 93 16.24 -13.86 -0.57
CA PHE A 93 15.29 -12.78 -0.83
C PHE A 93 15.97 -11.51 -1.37
N LEU A 94 17.18 -11.18 -0.91
CA LEU A 94 17.99 -10.09 -1.49
C LEU A 94 18.34 -10.35 -2.96
N LEU A 95 18.69 -11.59 -3.31
CA LEU A 95 18.93 -11.98 -4.68
C LEU A 95 17.67 -11.82 -5.55
N GLY A 96 16.56 -12.42 -5.12
CA GLY A 96 15.30 -12.34 -5.85
C GLY A 96 14.83 -10.90 -6.04
N SER A 97 14.96 -10.08 -4.99
CA SER A 97 14.58 -8.67 -5.06
C SER A 97 15.52 -7.83 -5.92
N GLY A 98 16.83 -8.11 -5.92
CA GLY A 98 17.79 -7.48 -6.81
C GLY A 98 17.48 -7.73 -8.29
N VAL A 99 17.18 -8.99 -8.67
CA VAL A 99 16.81 -9.33 -10.06
C VAL A 99 15.54 -8.59 -10.48
N LEU A 100 14.51 -8.62 -9.62
CA LEU A 100 13.24 -7.96 -9.91
C LEU A 100 13.40 -6.43 -9.98
N CYS A 101 14.25 -5.83 -9.16
CA CYS A 101 14.55 -4.40 -9.23
C CYS A 101 15.23 -4.02 -10.56
N VAL A 102 16.25 -4.76 -10.99
CA VAL A 102 16.94 -4.53 -12.27
C VAL A 102 15.95 -4.63 -13.44
N LEU A 103 15.13 -5.68 -13.46
CA LEU A 103 14.10 -5.85 -14.49
C LEU A 103 13.09 -4.71 -14.49
N LEU A 104 12.63 -4.28 -13.32
CA LEU A 104 11.69 -3.18 -13.16
C LEU A 104 12.27 -1.85 -13.67
N GLN A 105 13.53 -1.55 -13.35
CA GLN A 105 14.22 -0.35 -13.81
C GLN A 105 14.40 -0.37 -15.34
N VAL A 106 14.82 -1.50 -15.91
CA VAL A 106 14.94 -1.67 -17.37
C VAL A 106 13.58 -1.51 -18.05
N PHE A 107 12.54 -2.14 -17.52
CA PHE A 107 11.17 -2.00 -18.02
C PHE A 107 10.70 -0.55 -17.99
N ALA A 108 10.89 0.14 -16.86
CA ALA A 108 10.52 1.54 -16.70
C ALA A 108 11.26 2.42 -17.73
N PHE A 109 12.56 2.22 -17.95
CA PHE A 109 13.30 2.99 -18.95
C PHE A 109 12.83 2.71 -20.38
N LEU A 110 12.62 1.46 -20.76
CA LEU A 110 12.19 1.12 -22.12
C LEU A 110 10.78 1.62 -22.46
N LYS A 111 9.92 1.81 -21.45
CA LYS A 111 8.49 2.11 -21.66
C LYS A 111 8.06 3.50 -21.22
N LEU A 112 8.76 4.12 -20.28
CA LEU A 112 8.34 5.36 -19.63
C LEU A 112 9.39 6.48 -19.74
N LYS A 113 10.52 6.27 -20.45
CA LYS A 113 11.58 7.27 -20.60
C LYS A 113 11.09 8.60 -21.19
N ASP A 114 10.14 8.54 -22.12
CA ASP A 114 9.62 9.73 -22.80
C ASP A 114 8.67 10.56 -21.91
N THR A 115 8.29 10.04 -20.73
CA THR A 115 7.48 10.81 -19.78
C THR A 115 8.28 11.98 -19.20
N PRO A 116 7.65 13.16 -19.00
CA PRO A 116 8.34 14.33 -18.47
C PRO A 116 8.91 14.05 -17.07
N ASP A 117 8.18 13.29 -16.26
CA ASP A 117 8.46 13.01 -14.85
C ASP A 117 9.24 11.71 -14.59
N PHE A 118 9.93 11.17 -15.60
CA PHE A 118 10.69 9.92 -15.47
C PHE A 118 11.71 9.93 -14.32
N ASN A 119 12.34 11.07 -14.02
CA ASN A 119 13.29 11.20 -12.90
C ASN A 119 12.62 10.95 -11.54
N ARG A 120 11.36 11.40 -11.38
CA ARG A 120 10.57 11.18 -10.17
C ARG A 120 10.21 9.70 -10.02
N LEU A 121 9.86 9.04 -11.12
CA LEU A 121 9.61 7.60 -11.12
C LEU A 121 10.85 6.83 -10.67
N LEU A 122 12.01 7.15 -11.25
CA LEU A 122 13.28 6.51 -10.91
C LEU A 122 13.66 6.72 -9.43
N LEU A 123 13.38 7.90 -8.88
CA LEU A 123 13.57 8.20 -7.46
C LEU A 123 12.73 7.26 -6.60
N TYR A 124 11.44 7.14 -6.89
CA TYR A 124 10.54 6.28 -6.11
C TYR A 124 10.90 4.80 -6.22
N LEU A 125 11.35 4.34 -7.39
CA LEU A 125 11.82 2.96 -7.56
C LEU A 125 13.06 2.65 -6.72
N ASN A 126 14.01 3.59 -6.62
CA ASN A 126 15.20 3.42 -5.78
C ASN A 126 14.87 3.51 -4.29
N LEU A 127 13.96 4.41 -3.89
CA LEU A 127 13.47 4.49 -2.52
C LEU A 127 12.77 3.18 -2.10
N PHE A 128 11.97 2.61 -2.99
CA PHE A 128 11.33 1.33 -2.78
C PHE A 128 12.35 0.19 -2.62
N TYR A 129 13.38 0.17 -3.49
CA TYR A 129 14.43 -0.85 -3.42
C TYR A 129 15.27 -0.75 -2.14
N PHE A 130 15.61 0.48 -1.71
CA PHE A 130 16.24 0.75 -0.41
C PHE A 130 15.42 0.14 0.74
N ALA A 131 14.13 0.45 0.78
CA ALA A 131 13.25 0.01 1.85
C ALA A 131 13.10 -1.52 1.89
N LEU A 132 12.98 -2.18 0.73
CA LEU A 132 12.94 -3.64 0.63
C LEU A 132 14.23 -4.31 1.10
N ASN A 133 15.40 -3.82 0.66
CA ASN A 133 16.68 -4.37 1.12
C ASN A 133 16.82 -4.22 2.64
N GLY A 134 16.33 -3.11 3.20
CA GLY A 134 16.27 -2.89 4.64
C GLY A 134 15.48 -3.96 5.38
N ILE A 135 14.32 -4.37 4.88
CA ILE A 135 13.52 -5.47 5.47
C ILE A 135 14.34 -6.77 5.48
N PHE A 136 14.93 -7.16 4.36
CA PHE A 136 15.63 -8.44 4.25
C PHE A 136 16.92 -8.52 5.07
N ILE A 137 17.53 -7.38 5.40
CA ILE A 137 18.76 -7.30 6.18
C ILE A 137 18.47 -7.11 7.69
N SER A 138 17.24 -6.79 8.06
CA SER A 138 16.90 -6.43 9.44
C SER A 138 17.18 -7.57 10.44
N PRO A 139 17.96 -7.32 11.52
CA PRO A 139 18.28 -8.30 12.56
C PRO A 139 17.15 -8.52 13.55
N ASN A 140 16.23 -7.56 13.67
CA ASN A 140 15.15 -7.57 14.64
C ASN A 140 13.83 -7.08 14.05
N ILE A 141 12.73 -7.41 14.74
CA ILE A 141 11.37 -7.08 14.29
C ILE A 141 11.12 -5.56 14.29
N PHE A 142 11.77 -4.81 15.16
CA PHE A 142 11.66 -3.34 15.21
C PHE A 142 12.27 -2.67 13.98
N GLN A 143 13.48 -3.07 13.57
CA GLN A 143 14.08 -2.55 12.35
C GLN A 143 13.26 -2.93 11.11
N SER A 144 12.73 -4.16 11.05
CA SER A 144 11.81 -4.56 9.99
C SER A 144 10.56 -3.68 9.95
N TYR A 145 9.97 -3.35 11.11
CA TYR A 145 8.83 -2.42 11.20
C TYR A 145 9.15 -1.05 10.61
N LEU A 146 10.30 -0.45 10.96
CA LEU A 146 10.73 0.84 10.41
C LEU A 146 10.80 0.79 8.88
N PHE A 147 11.37 -0.27 8.32
CA PHE A 147 11.43 -0.42 6.88
C PHE A 147 10.07 -0.72 6.24
N PHE A 148 9.15 -1.41 6.93
CA PHE A 148 7.77 -1.57 6.46
C PHE A 148 7.03 -0.22 6.34
N GLU A 149 7.27 0.72 7.25
CA GLU A 149 6.72 2.08 7.12
C GLU A 149 7.28 2.80 5.88
N ILE A 150 8.60 2.72 5.66
CA ILE A 150 9.25 3.34 4.50
C ILE A 150 8.76 2.69 3.19
N VAL A 151 8.61 1.36 3.15
CA VAL A 151 8.00 0.64 2.02
C VAL A 151 6.59 1.16 1.75
N GLY A 152 5.80 1.39 2.80
CA GLY A 152 4.45 1.95 2.68
C GLY A 152 4.42 3.36 2.08
N VAL A 153 5.36 4.22 2.48
CA VAL A 153 5.51 5.56 1.89
C VAL A 153 5.95 5.47 0.43
N ALA A 154 6.92 4.62 0.10
CA ALA A 154 7.37 4.42 -1.28
C ALA A 154 6.25 3.87 -2.18
N ALA A 155 5.41 2.96 -1.66
CA ALA A 155 4.22 2.45 -2.34
C ALA A 155 3.17 3.53 -2.58
N TYR A 156 2.89 4.37 -1.59
CA TYR A 156 1.99 5.51 -1.78
C TYR A 156 2.48 6.46 -2.87
N LEU A 157 3.77 6.78 -2.89
CA LEU A 157 4.36 7.68 -3.90
C LEU A 157 4.32 7.10 -5.32
N LEU A 158 4.49 5.79 -5.46
CA LEU A 158 4.41 5.11 -6.76
C LEU A 158 2.99 4.99 -7.29
N ILE A 159 2.01 4.69 -6.42
CA ILE A 159 0.60 4.66 -6.81
C ILE A 159 0.11 6.06 -7.16
N ASN A 160 0.50 7.07 -6.37
CA ASN A 160 0.14 8.47 -6.62
C ASN A 160 1.10 9.17 -7.61
N PHE A 161 1.64 8.44 -8.58
CA PHE A 161 2.62 9.01 -9.51
C PHE A 161 1.99 10.05 -10.44
N ASP A 162 0.78 9.80 -10.96
CA ASP A 162 -0.03 10.81 -11.65
C ASP A 162 -1.04 11.46 -10.69
N PHE A 163 -0.52 12.37 -9.87
CA PHE A 163 -1.32 13.14 -8.92
C PHE A 163 -2.38 14.04 -9.57
N SER A 164 -2.34 14.24 -10.90
CA SER A 164 -3.36 15.01 -11.61
C SER A 164 -4.67 14.21 -11.75
N ASN A 165 -4.55 12.88 -11.78
CA ASN A 165 -5.68 11.97 -11.83
C ASN A 165 -6.29 11.77 -10.43
N ARG A 166 -7.54 12.26 -10.26
CA ARG A 166 -8.26 12.18 -9.00
C ARG A 166 -8.53 10.74 -8.56
N ASP A 167 -8.68 9.81 -9.49
CA ASP A 167 -9.00 8.43 -9.17
C ASP A 167 -7.77 7.68 -8.65
N GLU A 168 -6.59 7.92 -9.25
CA GLU A 168 -5.30 7.40 -8.77
C GLU A 168 -4.94 7.96 -7.39
N SER A 169 -5.13 9.26 -7.17
CA SER A 169 -4.92 9.88 -5.85
C SER A 169 -5.80 9.25 -4.77
N LYS A 170 -7.09 8.99 -5.06
CA LYS A 170 -8.00 8.32 -4.13
C LYS A 170 -7.57 6.87 -3.88
N ALA A 171 -7.14 6.15 -4.90
CA ALA A 171 -6.66 4.77 -4.77
C ALA A 171 -5.39 4.71 -3.90
N ALA A 172 -4.44 5.61 -4.13
CA ALA A 172 -3.22 5.74 -3.33
C ALA A 172 -3.52 5.96 -1.85
N ILE A 173 -4.42 6.90 -1.52
CA ILE A 173 -4.81 7.18 -0.12
C ILE A 173 -5.47 5.95 0.51
N LYS A 174 -6.40 5.27 -0.19
CA LYS A 174 -7.07 4.07 0.33
C LYS A 174 -6.08 2.95 0.62
N SER A 175 -5.17 2.68 -0.33
CA SER A 175 -4.11 1.68 -0.18
C SER A 175 -3.18 2.02 0.99
N PHE A 176 -2.78 3.29 1.10
CA PHE A 176 -1.92 3.76 2.19
C PHE A 176 -2.57 3.63 3.56
N VAL A 177 -3.83 4.05 3.72
CA VAL A 177 -4.56 3.92 4.99
C VAL A 177 -4.71 2.45 5.39
N PHE A 178 -5.03 1.58 4.44
CA PHE A 178 -5.13 0.14 4.70
C PHE A 178 -3.80 -0.44 5.18
N ASN A 179 -2.71 -0.11 4.48
CA ASN A 179 -1.37 -0.52 4.90
C ASN A 179 -1.02 0.00 6.29
N ARG A 180 -1.40 1.25 6.59
CA ARG A 180 -1.14 1.89 7.88
C ARG A 180 -1.85 1.19 9.04
N ILE A 181 -3.07 0.69 8.84
CA ILE A 181 -3.76 -0.12 9.86
C ILE A 181 -2.96 -1.38 10.16
N GLY A 182 -2.42 -2.05 9.13
CA GLY A 182 -1.52 -3.19 9.30
C GLY A 182 -0.23 -2.84 10.06
N ASP A 183 0.39 -1.70 9.74
CA ASP A 183 1.58 -1.20 10.45
C ASP A 183 1.29 -0.91 11.92
N LEU A 184 0.18 -0.24 12.25
CA LEU A 184 -0.16 0.08 13.63
C LEU A 184 -0.37 -1.19 14.47
N THR A 185 -1.00 -2.21 13.90
CA THR A 185 -1.15 -3.49 14.57
C THR A 185 0.18 -4.24 14.68
N LEU A 186 1.07 -4.14 13.69
CA LEU A 186 2.45 -4.66 13.80
C LEU A 186 3.21 -3.95 14.93
N LEU A 187 3.10 -2.63 15.04
CA LEU A 187 3.70 -1.85 16.11
C LEU A 187 3.17 -2.31 17.47
N PHE A 188 1.85 -2.50 17.60
CA PHE A 188 1.24 -3.02 18.82
C PHE A 188 1.83 -4.38 19.21
N CYS A 189 2.01 -5.29 18.24
CA CYS A 189 2.67 -6.58 18.47
C CYS A 189 4.13 -6.42 18.92
N VAL A 190 4.91 -5.57 18.25
CA VAL A 190 6.31 -5.29 18.60
C VAL A 190 6.42 -4.72 20.02
N LEU A 191 5.55 -3.77 20.38
CA LEU A 191 5.52 -3.16 21.70
C LEU A 191 5.10 -4.15 22.79
N THR A 192 4.16 -5.05 22.48
CA THR A 192 3.74 -6.09 23.43
C THR A 192 4.88 -7.07 23.68
N ILE A 193 5.56 -7.54 22.62
CA ILE A 193 6.74 -8.41 22.74
C ILE A 193 7.83 -7.71 23.56
N LEU A 194 8.08 -6.42 23.28
CA LEU A 194 9.05 -5.63 24.03
C LEU A 194 8.65 -5.47 25.51
N TYR A 195 7.38 -5.20 25.82
CA TYR A 195 6.91 -5.08 27.19
C TYR A 195 7.19 -6.36 27.99
N TYR A 196 6.84 -7.53 27.46
CA TYR A 196 7.11 -8.79 28.14
C TYR A 196 8.59 -9.12 28.22
N ALA A 197 9.37 -8.80 27.17
CA ALA A 197 10.82 -8.98 27.18
C ALA A 197 11.50 -8.14 28.29
N VAL A 198 11.00 -6.93 28.57
CA VAL A 198 11.63 -5.99 29.52
C VAL A 198 11.16 -6.22 30.96
N VAL A 199 9.88 -6.50 31.16
CA VAL A 199 9.31 -6.67 32.50
C VAL A 199 9.78 -7.97 33.15
N TYR A 200 10.09 -9.00 32.36
CA TYR A 200 10.31 -10.35 32.89
C TYR A 200 11.71 -10.94 32.65
N ASN A 201 12.58 -10.36 31.81
CA ASN A 201 13.98 -10.80 31.66
C ASN A 201 14.99 -9.92 32.42
N GLN A 202 15.07 -10.05 33.75
CA GLN A 202 16.30 -9.73 34.49
C GLN A 202 17.34 -10.87 34.44
N LEU A 203 17.39 -11.64 33.35
CA LEU A 203 18.39 -12.68 33.16
C LEU A 203 18.94 -12.62 31.72
N THR A 204 20.21 -12.20 31.65
CA THR A 204 21.22 -12.58 30.66
C THR A 204 20.91 -12.31 29.18
N ASP A 205 21.48 -11.22 28.64
CA ASP A 205 21.73 -10.96 27.19
C ASP A 205 20.54 -11.10 26.20
N ALA A 206 19.32 -11.30 26.70
CA ALA A 206 18.07 -11.39 25.94
C ALA A 206 17.48 -10.01 25.56
N ASN A 207 18.25 -8.94 25.72
CA ASN A 207 17.86 -7.55 25.43
C ASN A 207 17.79 -7.21 23.92
N SER A 208 17.65 -8.21 23.04
CA SER A 208 17.50 -7.96 21.62
C SER A 208 16.19 -8.55 21.13
N LEU A 209 15.38 -7.72 20.51
CA LEU A 209 14.23 -8.09 19.65
C LEU A 209 14.67 -8.92 18.41
N SER A 210 15.82 -9.59 18.50
CA SER A 210 16.49 -10.29 17.43
C SER A 210 15.73 -11.54 17.04
N TYR A 211 15.75 -11.85 15.74
CA TYR A 211 15.07 -13.02 15.23
C TYR A 211 15.67 -14.35 15.74
N THR A 212 16.94 -14.36 16.14
CA THR A 212 17.62 -15.57 16.67
C THR A 212 17.09 -15.99 18.03
N ASN A 213 16.67 -15.03 18.86
CA ASN A 213 16.22 -15.29 20.22
C ASN A 213 14.70 -15.41 20.34
N MET A 214 13.99 -15.37 19.21
CA MET A 214 12.54 -15.26 19.17
C MET A 214 11.83 -16.48 19.80
N ASN A 215 12.44 -17.67 19.79
CA ASN A 215 11.94 -18.86 20.50
C ASN A 215 11.91 -18.64 22.01
N ASN A 216 13.01 -18.14 22.58
CA ASN A 216 13.11 -17.92 24.02
C ASN A 216 12.14 -16.83 24.46
N VAL A 217 11.97 -15.80 23.62
CA VAL A 217 10.99 -14.74 23.83
C VAL A 217 9.57 -15.32 23.82
N SER A 218 9.22 -16.15 22.85
CA SER A 218 7.92 -16.84 22.81
C SER A 218 7.67 -17.68 24.07
N ALA A 219 8.62 -18.55 24.44
CA ALA A 219 8.47 -19.42 25.61
C ALA A 219 8.32 -18.62 26.90
N SER A 220 9.07 -17.52 27.04
CA SER A 220 8.93 -16.62 28.18
C SER A 220 7.53 -15.99 28.23
N ILE A 221 7.03 -15.46 27.11
CA ILE A 221 5.70 -14.85 27.03
C ILE A 221 4.61 -15.88 27.34
N ASN A 222 4.72 -17.10 26.79
CA ASN A 222 3.72 -18.14 27.03
C ASN A 222 3.68 -18.58 28.50
N SER A 223 4.83 -18.61 29.19
CA SER A 223 4.87 -18.92 30.63
C SER A 223 4.22 -17.85 31.53
N LEU A 224 4.12 -16.61 31.03
CA LEU A 224 3.66 -15.44 31.79
C LEU A 224 2.22 -15.06 31.48
N MET A 225 1.81 -15.24 30.23
CA MET A 225 0.44 -15.01 29.77
C MET A 225 -0.40 -16.25 30.05
N SER A 226 -1.72 -16.08 30.19
CA SER A 226 -2.60 -17.24 30.11
C SER A 226 -2.60 -17.78 28.67
N GLU A 227 -2.56 -19.10 28.53
CA GLU A 227 -2.65 -19.81 27.24
C GLU A 227 -3.66 -19.17 26.24
N PRO A 228 -4.93 -18.88 26.60
CA PRO A 228 -5.86 -18.27 25.66
C PRO A 228 -5.47 -16.86 25.21
N LEU A 229 -4.84 -16.05 26.07
CA LEU A 229 -4.36 -14.72 25.70
C LEU A 229 -3.13 -14.80 24.79
N PHE A 230 -2.25 -15.78 25.01
CA PHE A 230 -1.10 -16.01 24.16
C PHE A 230 -1.50 -16.46 22.75
N VAL A 231 -2.43 -17.41 22.64
CA VAL A 231 -3.01 -17.84 21.35
C VAL A 231 -3.68 -16.66 20.64
N PHE A 232 -4.44 -15.84 21.37
CA PHE A 232 -5.07 -14.63 20.81
C PHE A 232 -4.02 -13.64 20.28
N PHE A 233 -2.96 -13.37 21.05
CA PHE A 233 -1.87 -12.50 20.61
C PHE A 233 -1.20 -13.03 19.33
N CYS A 234 -0.87 -14.32 19.29
CA CYS A 234 -0.28 -14.95 18.11
C CYS A 234 -1.21 -14.90 16.90
N SER A 235 -2.52 -15.05 17.11
CA SER A 235 -3.51 -14.93 16.04
C SER A 235 -3.57 -13.52 15.44
N ILE A 236 -3.42 -12.47 16.26
CA ILE A 236 -3.31 -11.09 15.80
C ILE A 236 -2.03 -10.90 15.01
N LEU A 237 -0.90 -11.38 15.53
CA LEU A 237 0.40 -11.23 14.88
C LEU A 237 0.42 -11.93 13.52
N MET A 238 -0.24 -13.09 13.42
CA MET A 238 -0.47 -13.80 12.16
C MET A 238 -1.39 -13.05 11.21
N PHE A 239 -2.50 -12.50 11.70
CA PHE A 239 -3.38 -11.66 10.89
C PHE A 239 -2.63 -10.45 10.30
N VAL A 240 -1.79 -9.79 11.08
CA VAL A 240 -0.95 -8.67 10.61
C VAL A 240 0.00 -9.10 9.50
N ILE A 241 0.68 -10.22 9.70
CA ILE A 241 1.55 -10.82 8.69
C ILE A 241 0.75 -11.03 7.39
N VAL A 242 -0.41 -11.70 7.46
CA VAL A 242 -1.27 -11.95 6.29
C VAL A 242 -1.75 -10.65 5.63
N MET A 243 -2.06 -9.62 6.41
CA MET A 243 -2.41 -8.30 5.88
C MET A 243 -1.27 -7.67 5.07
N LYS A 244 -0.01 -7.89 5.46
CA LYS A 244 1.17 -7.48 4.67
C LYS A 244 1.32 -8.27 3.38
N PHE A 245 1.05 -9.59 3.39
CA PHE A 245 1.01 -10.40 2.16
C PHE A 245 -0.03 -9.90 1.15
N MET A 246 -1.18 -9.46 1.64
CA MET A 246 -2.36 -9.20 0.82
C MET A 246 -2.39 -7.82 0.15
N GLN A 247 -1.38 -6.97 0.31
CA GLN A 247 -1.39 -5.62 -0.27
C GLN A 247 -1.62 -5.60 -1.79
N ALA A 248 -1.12 -6.61 -2.50
CA ALA A 248 -1.41 -6.81 -3.92
C ALA A 248 -2.92 -7.04 -4.21
N PHE A 249 -3.61 -7.78 -3.35
CA PHE A 249 -5.04 -8.05 -3.46
C PHE A 249 -5.90 -6.80 -3.21
N ILE A 250 -5.49 -5.97 -2.25
CA ILE A 250 -6.15 -4.70 -1.92
C ILE A 250 -6.03 -3.73 -3.10
N TYR A 251 -4.84 -3.56 -3.66
CA TYR A 251 -4.64 -2.72 -4.84
C TYR A 251 -5.49 -3.19 -6.04
N LEU A 252 -5.48 -4.50 -6.34
CA LEU A 252 -6.32 -5.10 -7.40
C LEU A 252 -7.82 -4.93 -7.16
N THR A 253 -8.24 -4.83 -5.90
CA THR A 253 -9.65 -4.64 -5.52
C THR A 253 -10.09 -3.19 -5.64
N PHE A 254 -9.20 -2.24 -5.34
CA PHE A 254 -9.56 -0.83 -5.21
C PHE A 254 -9.30 0.02 -6.46
N GLU A 255 -8.65 -0.50 -7.51
CA GLU A 255 -8.39 0.27 -8.73
C GLU A 255 -9.28 -0.04 -9.95
N PRO A 256 -9.57 0.99 -10.77
CA PRO A 256 -10.20 0.87 -12.07
C PRO A 256 -9.24 0.23 -13.09
N LYS A 257 -9.81 -0.59 -13.96
CA LYS A 257 -9.13 -1.42 -14.98
C LYS A 257 -8.50 -0.62 -16.12
N GLU A 258 -7.53 0.25 -15.87
CA GLU A 258 -6.71 0.80 -16.94
C GLU A 258 -5.36 0.07 -17.04
N ASN A 259 -5.16 -0.60 -18.17
CA ASN A 259 -4.00 -1.43 -18.47
C ASN A 259 -2.79 -0.55 -18.87
N THR A 260 -2.53 0.50 -18.09
CA THR A 260 -1.44 1.45 -18.35
C THR A 260 -0.08 0.82 -18.07
N LEU A 261 0.98 1.40 -18.64
CA LEU A 261 2.34 0.93 -18.39
C LEU A 261 2.76 1.15 -16.92
N LEU A 262 2.19 2.17 -16.27
CA LEU A 262 2.42 2.48 -14.86
C LEU A 262 1.76 1.46 -13.93
N SER A 263 0.53 1.03 -14.21
CA SER A 263 -0.15 0.01 -13.38
C SER A 263 0.59 -1.32 -13.36
N LYS A 264 1.33 -1.67 -14.42
CA LYS A 264 2.23 -2.83 -14.44
C LYS A 264 3.42 -2.67 -13.48
N VAL A 265 4.03 -1.49 -13.42
CA VAL A 265 5.12 -1.20 -12.46
C VAL A 265 4.62 -1.35 -11.03
N ILE A 266 3.44 -0.79 -10.74
CA ILE A 266 2.81 -0.89 -9.43
C ILE A 266 2.44 -2.34 -9.08
N LEU A 267 1.98 -3.13 -10.05
CA LEU A 267 1.70 -4.56 -9.84
C LEU A 267 2.96 -5.35 -9.46
N PHE A 268 4.07 -5.12 -10.16
CA PHE A 268 5.36 -5.74 -9.79
C PHE A 268 5.81 -5.30 -8.40
N GLN A 269 5.65 -4.03 -8.08
CA GLN A 269 5.97 -3.50 -6.76
C GLN A 269 5.16 -4.22 -5.67
N ASN A 270 3.85 -4.37 -5.86
CA ASN A 270 2.99 -5.04 -4.89
C ASN A 270 3.37 -6.51 -4.69
N ALA A 271 3.78 -7.22 -5.75
CA ALA A 271 4.30 -8.58 -5.62
C ALA A 271 5.56 -8.64 -4.74
N MET A 272 6.42 -7.63 -4.81
CA MET A 272 7.61 -7.53 -3.96
C MET A 272 7.26 -7.25 -2.49
N ILE A 273 6.22 -6.47 -2.23
CA ILE A 273 5.74 -6.25 -0.86
C ILE A 273 5.14 -7.54 -0.28
N THR A 274 4.44 -8.33 -1.11
CA THR A 274 3.98 -9.67 -0.71
C THR A 274 5.16 -10.56 -0.33
N LEU A 275 6.27 -10.54 -1.08
CA LEU A 275 7.50 -11.27 -0.73
C LEU A 275 8.11 -10.79 0.61
N ALA A 276 8.07 -9.50 0.91
CA ALA A 276 8.49 -8.98 2.21
C ALA A 276 7.60 -9.51 3.35
N GLY A 277 6.29 -9.67 3.12
CA GLY A 277 5.38 -10.35 4.04
C GLY A 277 5.76 -11.83 4.27
N VAL A 278 6.10 -12.57 3.19
CA VAL A 278 6.62 -13.94 3.26
C VAL A 278 7.87 -14.02 4.14
N TYR A 279 8.80 -13.10 3.91
CA TYR A 279 10.05 -13.05 4.65
C TYR A 279 9.80 -12.81 6.15
N LEU A 280 8.93 -11.85 6.50
CA LEU A 280 8.55 -11.60 7.90
C LEU A 280 7.91 -12.83 8.55
N PHE A 281 7.07 -13.56 7.83
CA PHE A 281 6.48 -14.81 8.31
C PHE A 281 7.55 -15.89 8.57
N MET A 282 8.45 -16.12 7.62
CA MET A 282 9.54 -17.10 7.79
C MET A 282 10.43 -16.76 8.99
N ARG A 283 10.67 -15.46 9.22
CA ARG A 283 11.44 -14.96 10.37
C ARG A 283 10.75 -15.12 11.71
N LEU A 284 9.43 -15.05 11.73
CA LEU A 284 8.62 -15.18 12.93
C LEU A 284 8.10 -16.60 13.16
N ASN A 285 8.31 -17.51 12.21
CA ASN A 285 8.05 -18.95 12.40
C ASN A 285 8.57 -19.49 13.74
N PRO A 286 9.82 -19.20 14.18
CA PRO A 286 10.31 -19.66 15.47
C PRO A 286 9.40 -19.23 16.65
N PHE A 287 8.81 -18.03 16.60
CA PHE A 287 7.86 -17.54 17.61
C PHE A 287 6.58 -18.38 17.73
N PHE A 288 6.14 -19.03 16.65
CA PHE A 288 4.87 -19.77 16.63
C PHE A 288 5.02 -21.25 16.98
N VAL A 289 6.26 -21.74 17.13
CA VAL A 289 6.52 -23.17 17.39
C VAL A 289 5.88 -23.62 18.71
N ASP A 290 5.84 -22.75 19.72
CA ASP A 290 5.27 -23.07 21.03
C ASP A 290 3.75 -23.27 21.00
N LEU A 291 3.05 -22.81 19.95
CA LEU A 291 1.61 -23.02 19.76
C LEU A 291 1.28 -24.45 19.27
N GLY A 292 2.27 -25.29 18.97
CA GLY A 292 2.06 -26.70 18.61
C GLY A 292 1.32 -26.89 17.28
N PHE A 293 0.11 -27.45 17.30
CA PHE A 293 -0.72 -27.61 16.09
C PHE A 293 -1.73 -26.46 15.89
N ASP A 294 -1.96 -25.63 16.91
CA ASP A 294 -3.01 -24.61 16.90
C ASP A 294 -2.69 -23.45 15.96
N TRP A 295 -1.40 -23.18 15.72
CA TRP A 295 -0.99 -22.17 14.72
C TRP A 295 -1.37 -22.57 13.29
N VAL A 296 -1.38 -23.86 12.96
CA VAL A 296 -1.79 -24.33 11.62
C VAL A 296 -3.28 -24.10 11.42
N TRP A 297 -4.09 -24.34 12.47
CA TRP A 297 -5.53 -24.07 12.44
C TRP A 297 -5.84 -22.59 12.29
N THR A 298 -5.14 -21.72 13.02
CA THR A 298 -5.33 -20.26 12.88
C THR A 298 -4.98 -19.78 11.47
N LEU A 299 -3.89 -20.29 10.88
CA LEU A 299 -3.53 -20.03 9.48
C LEU A 299 -4.60 -20.50 8.50
N LEU A 300 -5.12 -21.70 8.69
CA LEU A 300 -6.13 -22.28 7.81
C LEU A 300 -7.42 -21.46 7.87
N VAL A 301 -7.86 -21.08 9.07
CA VAL A 301 -9.04 -20.22 9.27
C VAL A 301 -8.83 -18.86 8.61
N LEU A 302 -7.67 -18.22 8.82
CA LEU A 302 -7.30 -16.96 8.16
C LEU A 302 -7.35 -17.11 6.63
N ALA A 303 -6.72 -18.16 6.08
CA ALA A 303 -6.69 -18.43 4.66
C ALA A 303 -8.10 -18.64 4.07
N LEU A 304 -8.95 -19.41 4.75
CA LEU A 304 -10.35 -19.60 4.36
C LEU A 304 -11.14 -18.29 4.42
N MET A 305 -10.96 -17.49 5.47
CA MET A 305 -11.61 -16.20 5.62
C MET A 305 -11.20 -15.24 4.48
N PHE A 306 -9.93 -15.19 4.10
CA PHE A 306 -9.50 -14.37 2.97
C PHE A 306 -9.95 -14.93 1.62
N LEU A 307 -9.96 -16.24 1.44
CA LEU A 307 -10.47 -16.87 0.21
C LEU A 307 -11.95 -16.55 0.03
N THR A 308 -12.75 -16.69 1.08
CA THR A 308 -14.17 -16.35 1.07
C THR A 308 -14.39 -14.85 0.82
N LEU A 309 -13.64 -13.95 1.48
CA LEU A 309 -13.68 -12.51 1.18
C LEU A 309 -13.33 -12.22 -0.29
N GLY A 310 -12.34 -12.93 -0.85
CA GLY A 310 -11.94 -12.78 -2.25
C GLY A 310 -13.02 -13.22 -3.23
N VAL A 311 -13.67 -14.36 -2.97
CA VAL A 311 -14.81 -14.86 -3.76
C VAL A 311 -16.01 -13.92 -3.64
N LEU A 312 -16.34 -13.49 -2.41
CA LEU A 312 -17.43 -12.55 -2.15
C LEU A 312 -17.20 -11.23 -2.87
N ASN A 313 -16.00 -10.66 -2.78
CA ASN A 313 -15.67 -9.41 -3.48
C ASN A 313 -15.88 -9.53 -5.00
N LYS A 314 -15.44 -10.66 -5.59
CA LYS A 314 -15.65 -10.94 -7.02
C LYS A 314 -17.13 -11.06 -7.40
N LEU A 315 -17.96 -11.57 -6.50
CA LEU A 315 -19.42 -11.63 -6.64
C LEU A 315 -20.09 -10.26 -6.44
N PHE A 316 -19.56 -9.39 -5.58
CA PHE A 316 -20.11 -8.05 -5.30
C PHE A 316 -19.78 -7.01 -6.38
N ILE A 317 -18.62 -7.09 -7.04
CA ILE A 317 -18.24 -6.18 -8.13
C ILE A 317 -19.32 -5.98 -9.21
N PRO A 318 -19.95 -7.04 -9.78
CA PRO A 318 -21.02 -6.85 -10.77
C PRO A 318 -22.24 -6.12 -10.19
N PHE A 319 -22.58 -6.35 -8.92
CA PHE A 319 -23.67 -5.63 -8.25
C PHE A 319 -23.35 -4.15 -8.06
N CYS A 320 -22.13 -3.82 -7.62
CA CYS A 320 -21.68 -2.42 -7.51
C CYS A 320 -21.67 -1.70 -8.87
N LYS A 321 -21.26 -2.39 -9.95
CA LYS A 321 -21.31 -1.83 -11.31
C LYS A 321 -22.73 -1.56 -11.78
N MET A 322 -23.66 -2.45 -11.47
CA MET A 322 -25.09 -2.24 -11.75
C MET A 322 -25.60 -1.01 -11.00
N MET A 323 -25.25 -0.87 -9.72
CA MET A 323 -25.65 0.29 -8.92
C MET A 323 -25.06 1.60 -9.47
N GLY A 324 -23.77 1.61 -9.82
CA GLY A 324 -23.12 2.77 -10.43
C GLY A 324 -23.67 3.12 -11.82
N TRP A 325 -24.12 2.12 -12.59
CA TRP A 325 -24.85 2.37 -13.85
C TRP A 325 -26.19 3.05 -13.60
N ILE A 326 -26.95 2.63 -12.58
CA ILE A 326 -28.22 3.27 -12.20
C ILE A 326 -27.96 4.72 -11.77
N GLU A 327 -26.98 4.96 -10.91
CA GLU A 327 -26.64 6.31 -10.46
C GLU A 327 -26.28 7.21 -11.65
N LYS A 328 -25.37 6.75 -12.51
CA LYS A 328 -24.92 7.55 -13.65
C LYS A 328 -26.02 7.81 -14.68
N TYR A 329 -26.80 6.80 -15.06
CA TYR A 329 -27.75 6.97 -16.18
C TYR A 329 -29.14 7.34 -15.73
N VAL A 330 -29.62 6.85 -14.60
CA VAL A 330 -30.98 7.14 -14.13
C VAL A 330 -30.95 8.41 -13.28
N VAL A 331 -30.09 8.47 -12.27
CA VAL A 331 -30.12 9.59 -11.30
C VAL A 331 -29.62 10.87 -11.95
N GLU A 332 -28.47 10.87 -12.65
CA GLU A 332 -28.00 12.09 -13.32
C GLU A 332 -28.98 12.57 -14.40
N SER A 333 -29.63 11.66 -15.15
CA SER A 333 -30.64 12.04 -16.14
C SER A 333 -31.85 12.71 -15.50
N VAL A 334 -32.32 12.22 -14.34
CA VAL A 334 -33.43 12.84 -13.60
C VAL A 334 -33.03 14.22 -13.06
N ILE A 335 -31.80 14.36 -12.53
CA ILE A 335 -31.28 15.64 -12.05
C ILE A 335 -31.17 16.66 -13.20
N ASN A 336 -30.60 16.25 -14.33
CA ASN A 336 -30.47 17.11 -15.51
C ASN A 336 -31.83 17.52 -16.08
N PHE A 337 -32.81 16.61 -16.06
CA PHE A 337 -34.18 16.92 -16.45
C PHE A 337 -34.84 17.93 -15.50
N ALA A 338 -34.67 17.75 -14.20
CA ALA A 338 -35.15 18.70 -13.19
C ALA A 338 -34.48 20.07 -13.35
N GLU A 339 -33.19 20.11 -13.63
CA GLU A 339 -32.47 21.36 -13.91
C GLU A 339 -33.03 22.07 -15.15
N LEU A 340 -33.31 21.33 -16.23
CA LEU A 340 -33.91 21.87 -17.44
C LEU A 340 -35.30 22.47 -17.15
N LEU A 341 -36.13 21.80 -16.34
CA LEU A 341 -37.42 22.32 -15.91
C LEU A 341 -37.26 23.62 -15.09
N ILE A 342 -36.36 23.65 -14.12
CA ILE A 342 -36.10 24.84 -13.29
C ILE A 342 -35.65 26.00 -14.16
N ARG A 343 -34.74 25.79 -15.12
CA ARG A 343 -34.29 26.82 -16.06
C ARG A 343 -35.42 27.31 -16.96
N ALA A 344 -36.28 26.42 -17.46
CA ALA A 344 -37.44 26.79 -18.27
C ALA A 344 -38.43 27.65 -17.47
N PHE A 345 -38.75 27.27 -16.23
CA PHE A 345 -39.59 28.05 -15.33
C PHE A 345 -38.96 29.41 -15.00
N SER A 346 -37.67 29.44 -14.70
CA SER A 346 -36.92 30.68 -14.42
C SER A 346 -36.95 31.63 -15.63
N TYR A 347 -36.83 31.12 -16.86
CA TYR A 347 -36.96 31.91 -18.08
C TYR A 347 -38.37 32.50 -18.27
N ILE A 348 -39.41 31.74 -17.96
CA ILE A 348 -40.80 32.22 -18.00
C ILE A 348 -41.01 33.31 -16.95
N CYS A 349 -40.55 33.09 -15.70
CA CYS A 349 -40.65 34.06 -14.61
C CYS A 349 -39.89 35.35 -14.93
N THR A 350 -38.68 35.27 -15.48
CA THR A 350 -37.91 36.46 -15.88
C THR A 350 -38.59 37.20 -17.04
N LYS A 351 -39.18 36.50 -18.03
CA LYS A 351 -40.03 37.15 -19.04
C LYS A 351 -41.26 37.84 -18.46
N LEU A 352 -41.88 37.24 -17.44
CA LEU A 352 -43.01 37.84 -16.72
C LEU A 352 -42.60 39.06 -15.90
N GLN A 353 -41.33 39.16 -15.49
CA GLN A 353 -40.81 40.30 -14.70
C GLN A 353 -40.17 41.39 -15.57
N ALA A 354 -39.80 41.12 -16.82
CA ALA A 354 -39.08 42.04 -17.71
C ALA A 354 -39.89 43.25 -18.23
N GLY A 355 -41.06 43.54 -17.66
CA GLY A 355 -41.72 44.87 -17.79
C GLY A 355 -42.28 45.25 -19.16
N ASN A 356 -42.25 44.37 -20.17
CA ASN A 356 -42.82 44.69 -21.48
C ASN A 356 -44.35 44.56 -21.44
N PHE A 357 -45.06 45.68 -21.60
CA PHE A 357 -46.52 45.76 -21.48
C PHE A 357 -47.26 44.75 -22.39
N GLN A 358 -46.69 44.49 -23.57
CA GLN A 358 -47.23 43.52 -24.54
C GLN A 358 -47.24 42.08 -24.02
N SER A 359 -46.26 41.67 -23.20
CA SER A 359 -46.23 40.30 -22.66
C SER A 359 -47.32 40.06 -21.62
N TYR A 360 -47.66 41.05 -20.78
CA TYR A 360 -48.74 40.93 -19.81
C TYR A 360 -50.11 40.75 -20.47
N LEU A 361 -50.35 41.44 -21.59
CA LEU A 361 -51.58 41.34 -22.37
C LEU A 361 -51.77 39.95 -23.00
N ILE A 362 -50.67 39.35 -23.49
CA ILE A 362 -50.69 37.98 -24.02
C ILE A 362 -50.94 36.97 -22.89
N TYR A 363 -50.28 37.10 -21.75
CA TYR A 363 -50.49 36.18 -20.62
C TYR A 363 -51.90 36.31 -20.01
N SER A 364 -52.47 37.52 -19.95
CA SER A 364 -53.84 37.71 -19.47
C SER A 364 -54.89 37.13 -20.43
N LEU A 365 -54.68 37.27 -21.75
CA LEU A 365 -55.52 36.63 -22.76
C LEU A 365 -55.48 35.10 -22.69
N ILE A 366 -54.28 34.52 -22.53
CA ILE A 366 -54.12 33.06 -22.34
C ILE A 366 -54.84 32.61 -21.06
N GLY A 367 -54.71 33.36 -19.96
CA GLY A 367 -55.42 33.08 -18.71
C GLY A 367 -56.94 33.11 -18.88
N LEU A 368 -57.47 34.08 -19.61
CA LEU A 368 -58.91 34.20 -19.91
C LEU A 368 -59.41 33.02 -20.75
N VAL A 369 -58.64 32.59 -21.75
CA VAL A 369 -58.96 31.42 -22.59
C VAL A 369 -58.94 30.13 -21.75
N LEU A 370 -57.98 29.96 -20.84
CA LEU A 370 -57.91 28.80 -19.96
C LEU A 370 -59.09 28.75 -18.98
N ILE A 371 -59.47 29.90 -18.40
CA ILE A 371 -60.65 29.99 -17.53
C ILE A 371 -61.91 29.66 -18.34
N PHE A 372 -62.04 30.19 -19.55
CA PHE A 372 -63.19 29.92 -20.41
C PHE A 372 -63.27 28.44 -20.78
N ALA A 373 -62.14 27.83 -21.17
CA ALA A 373 -62.05 26.40 -21.45
C ALA A 373 -62.37 25.53 -20.21
N PHE A 374 -61.88 25.92 -19.04
CA PHE A 374 -62.18 25.23 -17.78
C PHE A 374 -63.68 25.29 -17.45
N VAL A 375 -64.29 26.47 -17.56
CA VAL A 375 -65.74 26.66 -17.37
C VAL A 375 -66.54 25.84 -18.39
N LEU A 376 -66.11 25.80 -19.65
CA LEU A 376 -66.79 25.04 -20.71
C LEU A 376 -66.71 23.53 -20.46
N ILE A 377 -65.54 23.03 -20.04
CA ILE A 377 -65.35 21.62 -19.62
C ILE A 377 -66.24 21.30 -18.42
N PHE A 378 -66.26 22.18 -17.41
CA PHE A 378 -67.05 21.99 -16.19
C PHE A 378 -68.57 22.04 -16.49
N TYR A 379 -68.99 22.92 -17.40
CA TYR A 379 -70.37 23.04 -17.88
C TYR A 379 -70.81 21.78 -18.65
N VAL A 380 -69.96 21.26 -19.54
CA VAL A 380 -70.22 20.00 -20.26
C VAL A 380 -70.29 18.80 -19.31
N LEU A 381 -69.49 18.80 -18.23
CA LEU A 381 -69.54 17.76 -17.20
C LEU A 381 -70.82 17.85 -16.35
N LEU A 382 -71.30 19.05 -16.03
CA LEU A 382 -72.52 19.27 -15.24
C LEU A 382 -73.81 18.92 -16.00
N ILE A 383 -73.85 19.07 -17.33
CA ILE A 383 -75.04 18.74 -18.15
C ILE A 383 -75.23 17.23 -18.34
N LYS A 384 -74.21 16.42 -18.04
CA LYS A 384 -74.26 14.95 -18.12
C LYS A 384 -74.66 14.25 -16.81
N VAL A 385 -75.08 15.01 -15.79
CA VAL A 385 -75.71 14.53 -14.55
C VAL A 385 -77.15 15.04 -14.53
#